data_AF-A0A2N2WHT8-F1
#
_entry.id   AF-A0A2N2WHT8-F1
#
_cell.length_a   1.000
_cell.length_b   1.000
_cell.length_c   1.000
_cell.angle_alpha   90.00
_cell.angle_beta   90.00
_cell.angle_gamma   90.00
#
_symmetry.space_group_name_H-M   'P 1'
#
loop_
_entity.id
_entity.type
_entity.pdbx_description
1 polymer ?
#
loop_
_entity_poly.entity_id
_entity_poly.type
_entity_poly.pdbx_seq_one_letter_code
_entity_poly.pdbx_strand_id
1 'polypeptide(L)'
;MIGDLTYKYDQKNAIKLELQHLSTKQDDGDWILYLVEYTVAPKWFFTFSDQYNYGNSEKDRRFHYPTFAMGYTQGSNRLSFTYGKQREGIICVGGVCRNVPASNGLTITLTSSF
;
A
#
# COMPACT_ATOMS: atom_id res chain seq x y z
N MET A 1 -14.85 1.09 -6.40
CA MET A 1 -14.68 2.56 -6.53
C MET A 1 -13.27 2.92 -6.10
N ILE A 2 -12.64 3.86 -6.78
CA ILE A 2 -11.30 4.37 -6.46
C ILE A 2 -11.37 5.90 -6.48
N GLY A 3 -10.82 6.54 -5.45
CA GLY A 3 -10.59 7.98 -5.37
C GLY A 3 -9.12 8.23 -5.12
N ASP A 4 -8.53 9.13 -5.89
CA ASP A 4 -7.14 9.56 -5.78
C ASP A 4 -7.12 11.09 -5.70
N LEU A 5 -6.48 11.63 -4.67
CA LEU A 5 -6.30 13.06 -4.47
C LEU A 5 -4.86 13.33 -4.14
N THR A 6 -4.20 14.16 -4.95
CA THR A 6 -2.85 14.63 -4.67
C THR A 6 -2.85 16.15 -4.49
N TYR A 7 -2.48 16.60 -3.31
CA TYR A 7 -2.32 18.01 -2.97
C TYR A 7 -0.82 18.36 -2.90
N LYS A 8 -0.39 19.34 -3.69
CA LYS A 8 0.98 19.85 -3.68
C LYS A 8 1.01 21.14 -2.86
N TYR A 9 1.73 21.13 -1.75
CA TYR A 9 1.94 22.33 -0.93
C TYR A 9 2.95 23.26 -1.60
N ASP A 10 4.04 22.69 -2.12
CA ASP A 10 5.04 23.39 -2.91
C ASP A 10 5.63 22.47 -3.98
N GLN A 11 6.68 22.91 -4.68
CA GLN A 11 7.32 22.12 -5.74
C GLN A 11 8.00 20.83 -5.23
N LYS A 12 8.26 20.72 -3.92
CA LYS A 12 8.98 19.61 -3.28
C LYS A 12 8.05 18.76 -2.40
N ASN A 13 7.00 19.33 -1.83
CA ASN A 13 6.17 18.70 -0.82
C ASN A 13 4.78 18.41 -1.38
N ALA A 14 4.39 17.13 -1.34
CA ALA A 14 3.09 16.66 -1.78
C ALA A 14 2.48 15.68 -0.77
N ILE A 15 1.18 15.79 -0.57
CA ILE A 15 0.38 14.82 0.17
C ILE A 15 -0.56 14.15 -0.83
N LYS A 16 -0.53 12.82 -0.87
CA LYS A 16 -1.45 11.99 -1.63
C LYS A 16 -2.38 11.27 -0.66
N LEU A 17 -3.66 11.24 -1.02
CA LEU A 17 -4.70 10.48 -0.36
C LEU A 17 -5.32 9.56 -1.40
N GLU A 18 -5.43 8.28 -1.08
CA GLU A 18 -6.05 7.30 -1.95
C GLU A 18 -7.05 6.48 -1.16
N LEU A 19 -8.25 6.32 -1.71
CA LEU A 19 -9.35 5.57 -1.14
C LEU A 19 -9.83 4.57 -2.17
N GLN A 20 -9.77 3.29 -1.83
CA GLN A 20 -10.30 2.22 -2.65
C GLN A 20 -11.40 1.51 -1.89
N HIS A 21 -12.54 1.30 -2.54
CA HIS A 21 -13.64 0.53 -1.99
C HIS A 21 -14.03 -0.57 -2.98
N LEU A 22 -14.02 -1.81 -2.50
CA LEU A 22 -14.53 -2.97 -3.20
C LEU A 22 -15.84 -3.38 -2.54
N SER A 23 -16.93 -3.42 -3.30
CA SER A 23 -18.17 -4.04 -2.84
C SER A 23 -18.38 -5.37 -3.55
N THR A 24 -18.58 -6.42 -2.77
CA THR A 24 -18.85 -7.76 -3.29
C THR A 24 -19.67 -8.57 -2.30
N LYS A 25 -20.53 -9.43 -2.83
CA LYS A 25 -21.31 -10.41 -2.05
C LYS A 25 -20.58 -11.75 -1.89
N GLN A 26 -19.38 -11.86 -2.46
CA GLN A 26 -18.58 -13.08 -2.51
C GLN A 26 -17.43 -13.01 -1.50
N ASP A 27 -16.92 -14.17 -1.10
CA ASP A 27 -15.80 -14.35 -0.17
C ASP A 27 -15.96 -13.55 1.15
N ASP A 28 -14.98 -12.71 1.48
CA ASP A 28 -14.91 -11.91 2.72
C ASP A 28 -15.77 -10.64 2.70
N GLY A 29 -16.67 -10.51 1.73
CA GLY A 29 -17.58 -9.37 1.59
C GLY A 29 -16.89 -8.07 1.16
N ASP A 30 -17.41 -6.94 1.61
CA ASP A 30 -16.92 -5.61 1.23
C ASP A 30 -15.58 -5.23 1.88
N TRP A 31 -14.73 -4.55 1.12
CA TRP A 31 -13.42 -4.05 1.55
C TRP A 31 -13.29 -2.54 1.36
N ILE A 32 -12.49 -1.93 2.20
CA ILE A 32 -11.97 -0.59 2.03
C ILE A 32 -10.47 -0.59 2.22
N LEU A 33 -9.76 0.21 1.44
CA LEU A 33 -8.37 0.56 1.64
C LEU A 33 -8.28 2.08 1.63
N TYR A 34 -7.57 2.62 2.61
CA TYR A 34 -7.16 4.01 2.58
C TYR A 34 -5.64 4.09 2.65
N LEU A 35 -5.10 5.09 2.00
CA LEU A 35 -3.67 5.36 1.96
C LEU A 35 -3.44 6.86 2.04
N VAL A 36 -2.46 7.22 2.85
CA VAL A 36 -1.92 8.57 2.98
C VAL A 36 -0.44 8.48 2.67
N GLU A 37 0.02 9.27 1.72
CA GLU A 37 1.43 9.37 1.38
C GLU A 37 1.88 10.82 1.46
N TYR A 38 3.00 11.05 2.13
CA TYR A 38 3.68 12.32 2.17
C TYR A 38 5.04 12.19 1.47
N THR A 39 5.24 12.99 0.44
CA THR A 39 6.44 12.97 -0.39
C THR A 39 7.19 14.30 -0.27
N VAL A 40 8.49 14.19 0.01
CA VAL A 40 9.46 15.30 0.01
C VAL A 40 10.45 15.06 -1.12
N ALA A 41 10.08 15.53 -2.30
CA ALA A 41 10.83 15.36 -3.53
C ALA A 41 12.22 16.03 -3.48
N PRO A 42 13.23 15.42 -4.11
CA PRO A 42 13.21 14.12 -4.79
C PRO A 42 13.55 12.93 -3.88
N LYS A 43 13.67 13.15 -2.57
CA LYS A 43 14.44 12.26 -1.69
C LYS A 43 13.58 11.30 -0.88
N TRP A 44 12.54 11.80 -0.22
CA TRP A 44 11.81 11.04 0.78
C TRP A 44 10.36 10.80 0.37
N PHE A 45 9.85 9.64 0.74
CA PHE A 45 8.42 9.39 0.82
C PHE A 45 8.11 8.62 2.10
N PHE A 46 6.92 8.85 2.63
CA PHE A 46 6.36 8.17 3.79
C PHE A 46 4.92 7.83 3.46
N THR A 47 4.54 6.57 3.63
CA THR A 47 3.23 6.06 3.26
C THR A 47 2.66 5.28 4.42
N PHE A 48 1.41 5.54 4.75
CA PHE A 48 0.63 4.73 5.65
C PHE A 48 -0.64 4.29 4.93
N SER A 49 -0.94 3.01 5.00
CA SER A 49 -2.19 2.47 4.47
C SER A 49 -2.76 1.42 5.41
N ASP A 50 -4.07 1.26 5.36
CA ASP A 50 -4.75 0.16 6.02
C ASP A 50 -5.88 -0.35 5.14
N GLN A 51 -5.93 -1.67 5.02
CA GLN A 51 -6.95 -2.38 4.29
C GLN A 51 -7.83 -3.13 5.29
N TYR A 52 -9.14 -2.98 5.16
CA TYR A 52 -10.12 -3.48 6.11
C TYR A 52 -11.31 -4.13 5.40
N ASN A 53 -11.63 -5.37 5.76
CA ASN A 53 -12.76 -6.13 5.21
C ASN A 53 -14.02 -6.02 6.09
N TYR A 54 -14.59 -4.83 6.10
CA TYR A 54 -15.73 -4.50 6.96
C TYR A 54 -17.02 -5.25 6.60
N GLY A 55 -17.17 -5.68 5.35
CA GLY A 55 -18.37 -6.38 4.87
C GLY A 55 -18.41 -7.86 5.21
N ASN A 56 -17.41 -8.39 5.94
CA ASN A 56 -17.42 -9.78 6.37
C ASN A 56 -18.63 -10.07 7.29
N SER A 57 -19.36 -11.14 6.99
CA SER A 57 -20.54 -11.58 7.75
C SER A 57 -20.14 -12.08 9.16
N GLU A 58 -18.96 -12.68 9.29
CA GLU A 58 -18.36 -13.03 10.57
C GLU A 58 -17.57 -11.83 11.11
N LYS A 59 -18.07 -11.22 12.20
CA LYS A 59 -17.43 -10.03 12.81
C LYS A 59 -15.97 -10.30 13.23
N ASP A 60 -15.68 -11.51 13.68
CA ASP A 60 -14.33 -11.90 14.14
C ASP A 60 -13.33 -12.08 12.99
N ARG A 61 -13.80 -12.11 11.74
CA ARG A 61 -12.96 -12.20 10.52
C ARG A 61 -12.76 -10.85 9.84
N ARG A 62 -13.16 -9.75 10.48
CA ARG A 62 -12.91 -8.39 10.01
C ARG A 62 -11.50 -7.97 10.43
N PHE A 63 -10.53 -8.23 9.57
CA PHE A 63 -9.12 -7.96 9.76
C PHE A 63 -8.69 -6.61 9.17
N HIS A 64 -7.88 -5.91 9.95
CA HIS A 64 -7.08 -4.78 9.49
C HIS A 64 -5.71 -5.26 9.00
N TYR A 65 -5.21 -4.61 7.96
CA TYR A 65 -3.91 -4.86 7.35
C TYR A 65 -3.13 -3.53 7.25
N PRO A 66 -2.69 -2.99 8.39
CA PRO A 66 -1.92 -1.77 8.40
C PRO A 66 -0.55 -2.02 7.79
N THR A 67 -0.14 -1.09 6.92
CA THR A 67 1.16 -1.09 6.27
C THR A 67 1.74 0.32 6.33
N PHE A 68 2.99 0.39 6.76
CA PHE A 68 3.78 1.60 6.74
C PHE A 68 4.97 1.40 5.82
N ALA A 69 5.26 2.37 4.98
CA ALA A 69 6.43 2.36 4.12
C ALA A 69 7.14 3.71 4.17
N MET A 70 8.47 3.68 4.06
CA MET A 70 9.27 4.88 3.84
C MET A 70 10.39 4.56 2.87
N GLY A 71 10.95 5.57 2.23
CA GLY A 71 12.17 5.37 1.49
C GLY A 71 12.91 6.64 1.17
N TYR A 72 14.19 6.43 0.85
CA TYR A 72 15.15 7.45 0.52
C TYR A 72 15.73 7.19 -0.86
N THR A 73 15.77 8.23 -1.68
CA THR A 73 16.37 8.18 -3.02
C THR A 73 17.51 9.18 -3.13
N GLN A 74 18.67 8.69 -3.59
CA GLN A 74 19.87 9.48 -3.83
C GLN A 74 20.47 9.08 -5.18
N GLY A 75 20.35 9.95 -6.18
CA GLY A 75 20.80 9.67 -7.53
C GLY A 75 20.06 8.47 -8.11
N SER A 76 20.79 7.44 -8.51
CA SER A 76 20.24 6.19 -9.05
C SER A 76 20.00 5.09 -7.99
N ASN A 77 20.22 5.40 -6.70
CA ASN A 77 20.02 4.46 -5.60
C ASN A 77 18.74 4.82 -4.83
N ARG A 78 17.90 3.81 -4.58
CA ARG A 78 16.69 3.91 -3.75
C ARG A 78 16.73 2.85 -2.67
N LEU A 79 16.61 3.28 -1.42
CA LEU A 79 16.45 2.43 -0.26
C LEU A 79 15.03 2.59 0.28
N SER A 80 14.27 1.50 0.37
CA SER A 80 12.91 1.52 0.92
C SER A 80 12.74 0.50 2.04
N PHE A 81 11.93 0.87 3.01
CA PHE A 81 11.55 0.08 4.16
C PHE A 81 10.03 -0.02 4.18
N THR A 82 9.50 -1.22 4.32
CA THR A 82 8.06 -1.46 4.44
C THR A 82 7.82 -2.40 5.60
N TYR A 83 6.97 -1.99 6.54
CA TYR A 83 6.55 -2.80 7.67
C TYR A 83 5.04 -2.91 7.69
N GLY A 84 4.52 -4.12 7.74
CA GLY A 84 3.08 -4.31 7.78
C GLY A 84 2.64 -5.74 7.56
N LYS A 85 1.33 -5.92 7.62
CA LYS A 85 0.67 -7.18 7.34
C LYS A 85 0.25 -7.21 5.87
N GLN A 86 0.90 -8.06 5.10
CA GLN A 86 0.52 -8.35 3.72
C GLN A 86 -0.56 -9.42 3.69
N ARG A 87 -1.67 -9.13 3.01
CA ARG A 87 -2.75 -10.09 2.75
C ARG A 87 -2.30 -11.12 1.72
N GLU A 88 -2.69 -12.38 1.93
CA GLU A 88 -2.54 -13.42 0.91
C GLU A 88 -3.35 -13.07 -0.34
N GLY A 89 -2.76 -13.32 -1.51
CA GLY A 89 -3.45 -13.07 -2.78
C GLY A 89 -2.67 -13.57 -3.97
N ILE A 90 -3.16 -13.22 -5.17
CA ILE A 90 -2.51 -13.54 -6.43
C ILE A 90 -2.16 -12.23 -7.12
N ILE A 91 -0.89 -12.08 -7.50
CA ILE A 91 -0.43 -10.95 -8.32
C ILE A 91 -0.13 -11.48 -9.72
N CYS A 92 -0.80 -10.93 -10.73
CA CYS A 92 -0.56 -11.25 -12.13
C CYS A 92 0.11 -10.05 -12.84
N VAL A 93 1.29 -10.27 -13.42
CA VAL A 93 2.01 -9.27 -14.21
C VAL A 93 2.43 -9.90 -15.53
N GLY A 94 2.06 -9.27 -16.65
CA GLY A 94 2.46 -9.73 -17.99
C GLY A 94 1.97 -11.14 -18.35
N GLY A 95 0.82 -11.58 -17.82
CA GLY A 95 0.25 -12.92 -18.06
C GLY A 95 0.77 -14.03 -17.15
N VAL A 96 1.72 -13.73 -16.24
CA VAL A 96 2.20 -14.67 -15.22
C VAL A 96 1.60 -14.31 -13.86
N CYS A 97 0.92 -15.26 -13.23
CA CYS A 97 0.34 -15.12 -11.91
C CYS A 97 1.19 -15.83 -10.85
N ARG A 98 1.50 -15.14 -9.74
CA ARG A 98 2.19 -15.71 -8.58
C ARG A 98 1.33 -15.57 -7.34
N ASN A 99 1.28 -16.63 -6.53
CA ASN A 99 0.69 -16.57 -5.19
C ASN A 99 1.62 -15.77 -4.28
N VAL A 100 1.05 -14.84 -3.55
CA VAL A 100 1.71 -14.04 -2.53
C VAL A 100 1.16 -14.52 -1.19
N PRO A 101 1.97 -15.18 -0.35
CA PRO A 101 1.52 -15.68 0.93
C PRO A 101 1.21 -14.51 1.89
N ALA A 102 0.31 -14.74 2.84
CA ALA A 102 0.14 -13.81 3.95
C ALA A 102 1.47 -13.69 4.72
N SER A 103 1.96 -12.47 4.88
CA SER A 103 3.20 -12.22 5.62
C SER A 103 3.00 -11.04 6.56
N ASN A 104 3.70 -11.07 7.69
CA ASN A 104 3.81 -9.91 8.57
C ASN A 104 5.30 -9.75 8.85
N GLY A 105 5.86 -8.63 8.43
CA GLY A 105 7.29 -8.45 8.55
C GLY A 105 7.79 -7.11 8.07
N LEU A 106 9.09 -6.93 8.29
CA LEU A 106 9.85 -5.81 7.78
C LEU A 106 10.54 -6.24 6.47
N THR A 107 10.25 -5.51 5.41
CA THR A 107 10.92 -5.64 4.11
C THR A 107 11.85 -4.45 3.92
N ILE A 108 13.10 -4.73 3.58
CA ILE A 108 14.10 -3.72 3.22
C ILE A 108 14.49 -3.99 1.78
N THR A 109 14.44 -2.97 0.94
CA THR A 109 14.76 -3.08 -0.49
C THR A 109 15.75 -2.00 -0.87
N LEU A 110 16.90 -2.42 -1.39
CA LEU A 110 17.87 -1.54 -2.02
C LEU A 110 17.82 -1.77 -3.53
N THR A 111 17.44 -0.75 -4.27
CA THR A 111 17.42 -0.75 -5.73
C THR A 111 18.50 0.22 -6.21
N SER A 112 19.37 -0.27 -7.09
CA SER A 112 20.39 0.54 -7.75
C SER A 112 20.25 0.39 -9.26
N SER A 113 20.37 1.49 -10.00
CA SER A 113 20.44 1.49 -11.45
C SER A 113 21.76 2.11 -11.90
N PHE A 114 22.42 1.49 -12.87
CA PHE A 114 23.74 1.84 -13.39
C PHE A 114 23.67 2.31 -14.84
#